data_AF-A0A1A7YY61-F1
#
_entry.id   AF-A0A1A7YY61-F1
#
_cell.length_a   1.000
_cell.length_b   1.000
_cell.length_c   1.000
_cell.angle_alpha   90.00
_cell.angle_beta   90.00
_cell.angle_gamma   90.00
#
_symmetry.space_group_name_H-M   'P 1'
#
loop_
_entity.id
_entity.type
_entity.pdbx_description
1 polymer ?
#
loop_
_entity_poly.entity_id
_entity_poly.type
_entity_poly.pdbx_seq_one_letter_code
_entity_poly.pdbx_strand_id
1 'polypeptide(L)'
;MTGLLQHPGYAEERLKRASELLPCREVQAGMLLSLMGQPQQYCYPSIFIYGHRSSGKSHVTDTLMKELELPHTTVSCVECVSVALLFEQVLLSFFGCDAASLLPRSPSLSDFVRIYRQQSPQFPSEQTRYIILEKAELLRDANANLLPALLRLQELVEDNVTVILLSEIVWDTFRPNTGCFEPLLLHFPDYSKDELKQVLSKNKHPSYSADFYSSYINILLGVFYSVCRDLRELRHLAALNFSKFCEPLEAGKAKESDTHKLWKNIEPHL
;
A
#
# COMPACT_ATOMS: atom_id res chain seq x y z
N MET A 1 -16.92 -15.09 -3.45
CA MET A 1 -16.10 -13.94 -3.89
C MET A 1 -14.63 -14.31 -4.12
N THR A 2 -14.31 -15.60 -4.30
CA THR A 2 -12.93 -16.12 -4.47
C THR A 2 -12.42 -16.12 -5.92
N GLY A 3 -13.23 -15.76 -6.91
CA GLY A 3 -12.87 -15.85 -8.34
C GLY A 3 -12.01 -14.71 -8.88
N LEU A 4 -11.86 -13.59 -8.15
CA LEU A 4 -11.14 -12.40 -8.64
C LEU A 4 -9.63 -12.45 -8.40
N LEU A 5 -9.14 -13.39 -7.60
CA LEU A 5 -7.72 -13.56 -7.28
C LEU A 5 -7.10 -14.81 -7.93
N GLN A 6 -7.85 -15.54 -8.76
CA GLN A 6 -7.33 -16.73 -9.43
C GLN A 6 -6.47 -16.31 -10.62
N HIS A 7 -5.15 -16.34 -10.45
CA HIS A 7 -4.19 -16.15 -11.53
C HIS A 7 -3.36 -17.40 -11.75
N PRO A 8 -3.23 -17.90 -12.99
CA PRO A 8 -2.58 -19.18 -13.29
C PRO A 8 -1.06 -19.17 -13.02
N GLY A 9 -0.47 -18.01 -12.73
CA GLY A 9 0.97 -17.86 -12.44
C GLY A 9 1.35 -17.96 -10.96
N TYR A 10 0.40 -17.97 -10.02
CA TYR A 10 0.69 -17.92 -8.59
C TYR A 10 0.01 -19.07 -7.83
N ALA A 11 0.66 -19.55 -6.77
CA ALA A 11 0.10 -20.60 -5.92
C ALA A 11 -1.18 -20.13 -5.24
N GLU A 12 -2.28 -20.87 -5.42
CA GLU A 12 -3.60 -20.54 -4.86
C GLU A 12 -3.58 -20.35 -3.33
N GLU A 13 -2.70 -21.06 -2.62
CA GLU A 13 -2.54 -20.94 -1.17
C GLU A 13 -2.02 -19.56 -0.76
N ARG A 14 -1.06 -18.99 -1.52
CA ARG A 14 -0.51 -17.65 -1.26
C ARG A 14 -1.55 -16.57 -1.55
N LEU A 15 -2.32 -16.76 -2.62
CA LEU A 15 -3.44 -15.87 -2.97
C LEU A 15 -4.55 -15.89 -1.91
N LYS A 16 -4.83 -17.05 -1.32
CA LYS A 16 -5.77 -17.16 -0.20
C LYS A 16 -5.24 -16.44 1.04
N ARG A 17 -3.97 -16.61 1.41
CA ARG A 17 -3.35 -15.86 2.53
C ARG A 17 -3.40 -14.36 2.33
N ALA A 18 -3.05 -13.89 1.13
CA ALA A 18 -3.15 -12.47 0.77
C ALA A 18 -4.60 -11.96 0.89
N SER A 19 -5.59 -12.75 0.48
CA SER A 19 -7.00 -12.37 0.61
C SER A 19 -7.47 -12.26 2.07
N GLU A 20 -6.98 -13.14 2.95
CA GLU A 20 -7.31 -13.12 4.37
C GLU A 20 -6.74 -11.87 5.07
N LEU A 21 -5.52 -11.48 4.67
CA LEU A 21 -4.83 -10.30 5.16
C LEU A 21 -5.40 -8.98 4.62
N LEU A 22 -6.06 -8.99 3.46
CA LEU A 22 -6.57 -7.80 2.76
C LEU A 22 -8.11 -7.74 2.72
N PRO A 23 -8.78 -7.55 3.88
CA PRO A 23 -10.22 -7.36 3.89
C PRO A 23 -10.65 -6.19 3.03
N CYS A 24 -11.76 -6.37 2.30
CA CYS A 24 -12.44 -5.32 1.52
C CYS A 24 -11.60 -4.71 0.37
N ARG A 25 -10.48 -5.34 -0.01
CA ARG A 25 -9.61 -4.89 -1.13
C ARG A 25 -9.34 -5.96 -2.17
N GLU A 26 -10.21 -6.98 -2.23
CA GLU A 26 -10.09 -8.11 -3.15
C GLU A 26 -10.11 -7.66 -4.62
N VAL A 27 -10.93 -6.67 -4.96
CA VAL A 27 -11.06 -6.18 -6.35
C VAL A 27 -9.79 -5.44 -6.79
N GLN A 28 -9.26 -4.55 -5.96
CA GLN A 28 -8.03 -3.81 -6.28
C GLN A 28 -6.81 -4.73 -6.30
N ALA A 29 -6.74 -5.68 -5.37
CA ALA A 29 -5.70 -6.71 -5.37
C ALA A 29 -5.80 -7.59 -6.64
N GLY A 30 -6.99 -8.03 -7.02
CA GLY A 30 -7.21 -8.80 -8.25
C GLY A 30 -6.85 -8.03 -9.51
N MET A 31 -7.18 -6.73 -9.59
CA MET A 31 -6.75 -5.87 -10.68
C MET A 31 -5.23 -5.76 -10.73
N LEU A 32 -4.56 -5.50 -9.61
CA LEU A 32 -3.11 -5.38 -9.55
C LEU A 32 -2.42 -6.69 -9.98
N LEU A 33 -2.92 -7.84 -9.52
CA LEU A 33 -2.43 -9.15 -9.96
C LEU A 33 -2.64 -9.40 -11.45
N SER A 34 -3.78 -8.95 -11.99
CA SER A 34 -4.07 -9.07 -13.42
C SER A 34 -3.14 -8.21 -14.27
N LEU A 35 -2.73 -7.05 -13.76
CA LEU A 35 -1.75 -6.20 -14.42
C LEU A 35 -0.33 -6.76 -14.33
N MET A 36 0.02 -7.38 -13.20
CA MET A 36 1.32 -8.03 -13.00
C MET A 36 1.49 -9.28 -13.86
N GLY A 37 0.40 -10.00 -14.13
CA GLY A 37 0.44 -11.22 -14.95
C GLY A 37 1.31 -12.31 -14.31
N GLN A 38 1.94 -13.14 -15.15
CA GLN A 38 2.88 -14.17 -14.67
C GLN A 38 4.24 -13.53 -14.37
N PRO A 39 4.99 -14.03 -13.35
CA PRO A 39 6.28 -13.44 -12.96
C PRO A 39 7.29 -13.29 -14.10
N GLN A 40 7.31 -14.25 -15.05
CA GLN A 40 8.24 -14.29 -16.19
C GLN A 40 7.81 -13.40 -17.37
N GLN A 41 6.57 -12.92 -17.39
CA GLN A 41 6.07 -12.07 -18.46
C GLN A 41 6.51 -10.62 -18.23
N TYR A 42 6.66 -9.86 -19.32
CA TYR A 42 6.88 -8.43 -19.22
C TYR A 42 5.61 -7.75 -18.69
N CYS A 43 5.74 -7.15 -17.51
CA CYS A 43 4.70 -6.32 -16.94
C CYS A 43 4.76 -4.90 -17.54
N TYR A 44 3.67 -4.14 -17.41
CA TYR A 44 3.62 -2.76 -17.87
C TYR A 44 4.72 -1.91 -17.18
N PRO A 45 5.39 -0.97 -17.89
CA PRO A 45 6.55 -0.24 -17.37
C PRO A 45 6.27 0.53 -16.07
N SER A 46 5.09 1.17 -16.00
CA SER A 46 4.73 2.01 -14.85
C SER A 46 3.25 1.93 -14.47
N ILE A 47 2.99 1.71 -13.19
CA ILE A 47 1.64 1.65 -12.61
C ILE A 47 1.52 2.80 -11.62
N PHE A 48 0.47 3.60 -11.73
CA PHE A 48 0.20 4.71 -10.83
C PHE A 48 -1.03 4.42 -9.99
N ILE A 49 -0.82 4.22 -8.70
CA ILE A 49 -1.85 3.89 -7.73
C ILE A 49 -2.17 5.13 -6.91
N TYR A 50 -3.41 5.60 -6.99
CA TYR A 50 -3.86 6.81 -6.29
C TYR A 50 -5.10 6.57 -5.45
N GLY A 51 -5.27 7.38 -4.41
CA GLY A 51 -6.42 7.34 -3.52
C GLY A 51 -6.13 8.08 -2.22
N HIS A 52 -7.12 8.28 -1.36
CA HIS A 52 -6.93 9.09 -0.16
C HIS A 52 -5.96 8.45 0.86
N ARG A 53 -5.51 9.26 1.82
CA ARG A 53 -4.76 8.76 2.97
C ARG A 53 -5.57 7.70 3.70
N SER A 54 -4.93 6.61 4.12
CA SER A 54 -5.57 5.47 4.80
C SER A 54 -6.44 4.54 3.93
N SER A 55 -6.40 4.64 2.60
CA SER A 55 -7.12 3.71 1.72
C SER A 55 -6.50 2.32 1.59
N GLY A 56 -5.32 2.09 2.22
CA GLY A 56 -4.65 0.80 2.26
C GLY A 56 -3.69 0.50 1.10
N LYS A 57 -3.35 1.49 0.25
CA LYS A 57 -2.49 1.33 -0.93
C LYS A 57 -1.15 0.63 -0.63
N SER A 58 -0.37 1.20 0.28
CA SER A 58 0.93 0.63 0.70
C SER A 58 0.76 -0.76 1.29
N HIS A 59 -0.24 -0.94 2.17
CA HIS A 59 -0.49 -2.23 2.80
C HIS A 59 -0.83 -3.33 1.78
N VAL A 60 -1.72 -3.05 0.82
CA VAL A 60 -2.06 -4.00 -0.25
C VAL A 60 -0.84 -4.34 -1.09
N THR A 61 -0.08 -3.32 -1.50
CA THR A 61 1.10 -3.51 -2.36
C THR A 61 2.16 -4.34 -1.63
N ASP A 62 2.52 -3.97 -0.40
CA ASP A 62 3.53 -4.67 0.40
C ASP A 62 3.11 -6.10 0.73
N THR A 63 1.86 -6.32 1.11
CA THR A 63 1.36 -7.66 1.42
C THR A 63 1.39 -8.55 0.18
N LEU A 64 1.00 -8.03 -1.00
CA LEU A 64 1.07 -8.81 -2.24
C LEU A 64 2.52 -9.14 -2.61
N MET A 65 3.43 -8.18 -2.53
CA MET A 65 4.84 -8.43 -2.86
C MET A 65 5.49 -9.43 -1.90
N LYS A 66 5.19 -9.35 -0.60
CA LYS A 66 5.73 -10.26 0.42
C LYS A 66 5.15 -11.67 0.31
N GLU A 67 3.84 -11.80 0.18
CA GLU A 67 3.18 -13.12 0.09
C GLU A 67 3.52 -13.86 -1.21
N LEU A 68 3.73 -13.14 -2.31
CA LEU A 68 4.12 -13.73 -3.59
C LEU A 68 5.64 -13.90 -3.73
N GLU A 69 6.43 -13.39 -2.78
CA GLU A 69 7.90 -13.42 -2.79
C GLU A 69 8.50 -12.80 -4.08
N LEU A 70 7.85 -11.77 -4.60
CA LEU A 70 8.31 -11.08 -5.81
C LEU A 70 9.53 -10.21 -5.49
N PRO A 71 10.53 -10.11 -6.37
CA PRO A 71 11.70 -9.26 -6.16
C PRO A 71 11.26 -7.79 -6.23
N HIS A 72 11.20 -7.13 -5.08
CA HIS A 72 10.68 -5.77 -4.98
C HIS A 72 11.58 -4.90 -4.08
N THR A 73 11.57 -3.61 -4.36
CA THR A 73 12.18 -2.58 -3.50
C THR A 73 11.14 -1.53 -3.18
N THR A 74 10.93 -1.26 -1.90
CA THR A 74 10.07 -0.17 -1.40
C THR A 74 10.93 1.01 -0.99
N VAL A 75 10.71 2.16 -1.63
CA VAL A 75 11.42 3.41 -1.34
C VAL A 75 10.41 4.49 -0.98
N SER A 76 10.63 5.15 0.15
CA SER A 76 9.84 6.32 0.55
C SER A 76 10.45 7.59 -0.06
N CYS A 77 9.69 8.30 -0.89
CA CYS A 77 10.15 9.57 -1.46
C CYS A 77 10.33 10.68 -0.40
N VAL A 78 9.81 10.50 0.82
CA VAL A 78 10.08 11.42 1.94
C VAL A 78 11.49 11.23 2.51
N GLU A 79 11.98 9.99 2.54
CA GLU A 79 13.33 9.69 3.02
C GLU A 79 14.39 10.08 2.00
N CYS A 80 14.03 10.00 0.72
CA CYS A 80 14.90 10.38 -0.39
C CYS A 80 14.89 11.90 -0.62
N VAL A 81 15.64 12.63 0.21
CA VAL A 81 15.84 14.09 0.06
C VAL A 81 16.58 14.41 -1.26
N SER A 82 17.39 13.48 -1.76
CA SER A 82 18.11 13.62 -3.03
C SER A 82 17.83 12.44 -3.96
N VAL A 83 17.91 12.69 -5.27
CA VAL A 83 17.80 11.64 -6.29
C VAL A 83 18.90 10.60 -6.16
N ALA A 84 20.05 10.99 -5.60
CA ALA A 84 21.17 10.08 -5.33
C ALA A 84 20.77 8.98 -4.35
N LEU A 85 20.11 9.35 -3.26
CA LEU A 85 19.64 8.38 -2.25
C LEU A 85 18.60 7.43 -2.82
N LEU A 86 17.71 7.92 -3.69
CA LEU A 86 16.73 7.07 -4.37
C LEU A 86 17.42 6.00 -5.22
N PHE A 87 18.40 6.40 -6.04
CA PHE A 87 19.17 5.46 -6.87
C PHE A 87 20.01 4.50 -6.04
N GLU A 88 20.63 4.99 -4.96
CA GLU A 88 21.41 4.18 -4.05
C GLU A 88 20.56 3.10 -3.36
N GLN A 89 19.40 3.46 -2.82
CA GLN A 89 18.49 2.50 -2.19
C GLN A 89 18.00 1.43 -3.17
N VAL A 90 17.66 1.82 -4.40
CA VAL A 90 17.24 0.87 -5.44
C VAL A 90 18.36 -0.10 -5.81
N LEU A 91 19.59 0.40 -6.04
CA LEU A 91 20.73 -0.46 -6.36
C LEU A 91 21.11 -1.36 -5.19
N LEU A 92 21.09 -0.83 -3.96
CA LEU A 92 21.41 -1.57 -2.75
C LEU A 92 20.44 -2.73 -2.52
N SER A 93 19.15 -2.50 -2.74
CA SER A 93 18.12 -3.54 -2.56
C SER A 93 18.22 -4.66 -3.59
N PHE A 94 18.50 -4.34 -4.86
CA PHE A 94 18.56 -5.36 -5.91
C PHE A 94 19.93 -6.05 -6.09
N PHE A 95 21.02 -5.32 -5.88
CA PHE A 95 22.37 -5.78 -6.22
C PHE A 95 23.35 -5.73 -5.04
N GLY A 96 22.93 -5.21 -3.88
CA GLY A 96 23.76 -5.11 -2.68
C GLY A 96 24.70 -3.90 -2.63
N CYS A 97 25.54 -3.86 -1.60
CA CYS A 97 26.42 -2.73 -1.30
C CYS A 97 27.47 -2.46 -2.39
N ASP A 98 27.91 -3.50 -3.10
CA ASP A 98 28.94 -3.37 -4.14
C ASP A 98 28.46 -2.48 -5.29
N ALA A 99 27.21 -2.66 -5.73
CA ALA A 99 26.61 -1.82 -6.77
C ALA A 99 26.33 -0.39 -6.30
N ALA A 100 25.92 -0.22 -5.04
CA ALA A 100 25.70 1.11 -4.46
C ALA A 100 27.00 1.91 -4.38
N SER A 101 28.13 1.27 -4.07
CA SER A 101 29.44 1.92 -3.98
C SER A 101 29.98 2.44 -5.33
N LEU A 102 29.46 1.93 -6.45
CA LEU A 102 29.82 2.38 -7.79
C LEU A 102 29.18 3.71 -8.17
N LEU A 103 28.18 4.18 -7.41
CA LEU A 103 27.56 5.48 -7.66
C LEU A 103 28.53 6.61 -7.32
N PRO A 104 28.72 7.59 -8.23
CA PRO A 104 29.50 8.77 -7.92
C PRO A 104 28.73 9.65 -6.90
N ARG A 105 29.43 10.57 -6.23
CA ARG A 105 28.85 11.46 -5.20
C ARG A 105 27.64 12.27 -5.67
N SER A 106 27.55 12.55 -6.97
CA SER A 106 26.40 13.18 -7.63
C SER A 106 25.97 12.32 -8.83
N PRO A 107 25.16 11.27 -8.62
CA PRO A 107 24.79 10.37 -9.68
C PRO A 107 23.81 11.03 -10.65
N SER A 108 24.13 10.93 -11.94
CA SER A 108 23.18 11.22 -12.99
C SER A 108 22.27 10.01 -13.24
N LEU A 109 21.15 10.24 -13.91
CA LEU A 109 20.28 9.15 -14.36
C LEU A 109 21.02 8.17 -15.30
N SER A 110 21.91 8.70 -16.15
CA SER A 110 22.73 7.89 -17.05
C SER A 110 23.69 6.97 -16.28
N ASP A 111 24.27 7.45 -15.18
CA ASP A 111 25.14 6.63 -14.32
C ASP A 111 24.35 5.50 -13.66
N PHE A 112 23.16 5.80 -13.15
CA PHE A 112 22.27 4.78 -12.57
C PHE A 112 21.92 3.70 -13.60
N VAL A 113 21.48 4.09 -14.80
CA VAL A 113 21.14 3.15 -15.88
C VAL A 113 22.35 2.32 -16.29
N ARG A 114 23.54 2.93 -16.41
CA ARG A 114 24.77 2.21 -16.75
C ARG A 114 25.11 1.16 -15.69
N ILE A 115 25.08 1.53 -14.41
CA ILE A 115 25.39 0.61 -13.31
C ILE A 115 24.34 -0.50 -13.25
N TYR A 116 23.06 -0.18 -13.39
CA TYR A 116 22.00 -1.18 -13.42
C TYR A 116 22.22 -2.19 -14.54
N ARG A 117 22.48 -1.74 -15.78
CA ARG A 117 22.75 -2.63 -16.92
C ARG A 117 23.98 -3.52 -16.72
N GLN A 118 25.02 -3.01 -16.04
CA GLN A 118 26.22 -3.80 -15.72
C GLN A 118 25.96 -4.89 -14.68
N GLN A 119 25.03 -4.66 -13.76
CA GLN A 119 24.74 -5.57 -12.64
C GLN A 119 23.58 -6.53 -12.94
N SER A 120 22.65 -6.16 -13.83
CA SER A 120 21.56 -7.03 -14.30
C SER A 120 22.00 -8.45 -14.70
N PRO A 121 23.05 -8.65 -15.54
CA PRO A 121 23.49 -10.00 -15.93
C PRO A 121 24.16 -10.79 -14.79
N GLN A 122 24.65 -10.13 -13.74
CA GLN A 122 25.28 -10.78 -12.59
C GLN A 122 24.23 -11.33 -11.61
N PHE A 123 23.04 -10.74 -11.60
CA PHE A 123 21.90 -11.15 -10.78
C PHE A 123 20.70 -11.46 -11.69
N PRO A 124 20.75 -12.52 -12.52
CA PRO A 124 19.66 -12.84 -13.42
C PRO A 124 18.40 -13.13 -12.59
N SER A 125 17.36 -12.33 -12.80
CA SER A 125 16.03 -12.64 -12.28
C SER A 125 15.21 -13.18 -13.43
N GLU A 126 14.69 -14.39 -13.29
CA GLU A 126 13.68 -14.91 -14.21
C GLU A 126 12.33 -14.19 -14.04
N GLN A 127 12.21 -13.31 -13.04
CA GLN A 127 10.99 -12.63 -12.66
C GLN A 127 11.09 -11.12 -12.83
N THR A 128 9.94 -10.48 -13.02
CA THR A 128 9.80 -9.03 -13.04
C THR A 128 10.26 -8.41 -11.72
N ARG A 129 11.11 -7.39 -11.78
CA ARG A 129 11.55 -6.60 -10.62
C ARG A 129 10.64 -5.40 -10.39
N TYR A 130 10.16 -5.22 -9.17
CA TYR A 130 9.23 -4.13 -8.83
C TYR A 130 9.92 -3.02 -8.03
N ILE A 131 9.76 -1.78 -8.46
CA ILE A 131 10.21 -0.60 -7.71
C ILE A 131 8.96 0.12 -7.22
N ILE A 132 8.73 0.10 -5.92
CA ILE A 132 7.58 0.76 -5.28
C ILE A 132 8.06 2.08 -4.70
N LEU A 133 7.49 3.18 -5.19
CA LEU A 133 7.79 4.54 -4.73
C LEU A 133 6.60 5.06 -3.93
N GLU A 134 6.77 5.21 -2.62
CA GLU A 134 5.76 5.78 -1.73
C GLU A 134 5.81 7.31 -1.72
N LYS A 135 4.62 7.94 -1.66
CA LYS A 135 4.46 9.41 -1.66
C LYS A 135 5.11 10.04 -2.89
N ALA A 136 4.78 9.47 -4.05
CA ALA A 136 5.32 9.87 -5.34
C ALA A 136 5.07 11.35 -5.66
N GLU A 137 4.12 12.02 -5.00
CA GLU A 137 3.88 13.46 -5.12
C GLU A 137 5.15 14.32 -4.94
N LEU A 138 6.12 13.87 -4.15
CA LEU A 138 7.39 14.59 -3.95
C LEU A 138 8.33 14.52 -5.16
N LEU A 139 8.17 13.53 -6.04
CA LEU A 139 8.99 13.38 -7.24
C LEU A 139 8.76 14.52 -8.24
N ARG A 140 7.59 15.17 -8.17
CA ARG A 140 7.25 16.31 -9.02
C ARG A 140 8.12 17.54 -8.72
N ASP A 141 8.51 17.70 -7.46
CA ASP A 141 9.24 18.88 -6.95
C ASP A 141 10.76 18.66 -7.03
N ALA A 142 11.21 17.41 -7.21
CA ALA A 142 12.64 17.05 -7.19
C ALA A 142 13.38 17.48 -8.47
N ASN A 143 13.11 16.80 -9.60
CA ASN A 143 13.79 17.05 -10.87
C ASN A 143 12.83 16.77 -12.03
N ALA A 144 12.69 17.74 -12.96
CA ALA A 144 11.75 17.64 -14.08
C ALA A 144 11.94 16.39 -14.97
N ASN A 145 13.17 15.89 -15.07
CA ASN A 145 13.51 14.74 -15.90
C ASN A 145 13.41 13.40 -15.17
N LEU A 146 13.29 13.40 -13.83
CA LEU A 146 13.29 12.18 -13.04
C LEU A 146 12.02 11.36 -13.27
N LEU A 147 10.86 11.98 -13.13
CA LEU A 147 9.57 11.30 -13.29
C LEU A 147 9.41 10.69 -14.69
N PRO A 148 9.62 11.42 -15.81
CA PRO A 148 9.55 10.83 -17.15
C PRO A 148 10.50 9.66 -17.36
N ALA A 149 11.69 9.71 -16.77
CA ALA A 149 12.67 8.65 -16.90
C ALA A 149 12.33 7.42 -16.05
N LEU A 150 11.76 7.60 -14.86
CA LEU A 150 11.24 6.50 -14.04
C LEU A 150 10.08 5.78 -14.73
N LEU A 151 9.18 6.51 -15.40
CA LEU A 151 8.05 5.92 -16.13
C LEU A 151 8.48 5.04 -17.31
N ARG A 152 9.64 5.35 -17.91
CA ARG A 152 10.25 4.62 -19.03
C ARG A 152 11.46 3.79 -18.60
N LEU A 153 11.61 3.52 -17.31
CA LEU A 153 12.82 2.87 -16.79
C LEU A 153 13.05 1.49 -17.40
N GLN A 154 11.97 0.74 -17.67
CA GLN A 154 12.02 -0.55 -18.35
C GLN A 154 12.75 -0.46 -19.71
N GLU A 155 12.45 0.57 -20.50
CA GLU A 155 13.09 0.82 -21.80
C GLU A 155 14.54 1.31 -21.64
N LEU A 156 14.80 2.16 -20.65
CA LEU A 156 16.13 2.71 -20.41
C LEU A 156 17.11 1.67 -19.88
N VAL A 157 16.63 0.68 -19.13
CA VAL A 157 17.48 -0.37 -18.55
C VAL A 157 17.53 -1.62 -19.43
N GLU A 158 16.56 -1.79 -20.34
CA GLU A 158 16.41 -3.00 -21.17
C GLU A 158 16.27 -4.27 -20.32
N ASP A 159 15.58 -4.17 -19.18
CA ASP A 159 15.33 -5.26 -18.23
C ASP A 159 13.86 -5.25 -17.80
N ASN A 160 13.34 -6.37 -17.30
CA ASN A 160 11.95 -6.50 -16.88
C ASN A 160 11.71 -5.83 -15.52
N VAL A 161 11.62 -4.50 -15.53
CA VAL A 161 11.40 -3.65 -14.35
C VAL A 161 10.07 -2.93 -14.47
N THR A 162 9.27 -2.98 -13.41
CA THR A 162 8.02 -2.20 -13.29
C THR A 162 8.11 -1.23 -12.13
N VAL A 163 7.80 0.04 -12.39
CA VAL A 163 7.74 1.09 -11.37
C VAL A 163 6.29 1.29 -10.91
N ILE A 164 6.02 1.11 -9.62
CA ILE A 164 4.73 1.35 -8.99
C ILE A 164 4.81 2.65 -8.18
N LEU A 165 4.05 3.66 -8.59
CA LEU A 165 3.98 4.96 -7.95
C LEU A 165 2.75 5.00 -7.04
N LEU A 166 2.93 5.25 -5.74
CA LEU A 166 1.85 5.39 -4.78
C LEU A 166 1.69 6.86 -4.41
N SER A 167 0.52 7.45 -4.66
CA SER A 167 0.24 8.85 -4.31
C SER A 167 -1.15 9.06 -3.74
N GLU A 168 -1.33 10.20 -3.05
CA GLU A 168 -2.64 10.72 -2.66
C GLU A 168 -3.27 11.58 -3.76
N ILE A 169 -2.46 12.11 -4.68
CA ILE A 169 -2.89 13.06 -5.70
C ILE A 169 -3.21 12.32 -7.01
N VAL A 170 -4.15 12.85 -7.79
CA VAL A 170 -4.48 12.36 -9.13
C VAL A 170 -3.34 12.60 -10.13
N TRP A 171 -3.24 11.70 -11.11
CA TRP A 171 -2.19 11.72 -12.13
C TRP A 171 -2.14 13.01 -12.95
N ASP A 172 -3.28 13.69 -13.17
CA ASP A 172 -3.30 14.92 -13.97
C ASP A 172 -2.39 16.03 -13.43
N THR A 173 -2.10 16.04 -12.13
CA THR A 173 -1.18 17.00 -11.51
C THR A 173 0.30 16.65 -11.69
N PHE A 174 0.62 15.43 -12.13
CA PHE A 174 1.97 14.95 -12.37
C PHE A 174 2.46 15.21 -13.78
N ARG A 175 1.55 15.54 -14.72
CA ARG A 175 1.90 15.72 -16.13
C ARG A 175 2.89 16.89 -16.30
N PRO A 176 4.11 16.62 -16.77
CA PRO A 176 5.07 17.68 -17.07
C PRO A 176 4.68 18.38 -18.38
N ASN A 177 5.11 19.63 -18.53
CA ASN A 177 4.84 20.44 -19.72
C ASN A 177 5.40 19.84 -21.02
N THR A 178 6.43 19.00 -20.92
CA THR A 178 7.10 18.34 -22.06
C THR A 178 6.45 17.02 -22.45
N GLY A 179 5.37 16.60 -21.77
CA GLY A 179 4.78 15.27 -21.91
C GLY A 179 5.62 14.17 -21.24
N CYS A 180 4.98 13.04 -20.97
CA CYS A 180 5.63 11.85 -20.40
C CYS A 180 4.89 10.58 -20.84
N PHE A 181 5.47 9.41 -20.54
CA PHE A 181 4.80 8.14 -20.77
C PHE A 181 3.64 7.96 -19.78
N GLU A 182 2.44 7.63 -20.26
CA GLU A 182 1.26 7.53 -19.40
C GLU A 182 1.26 6.17 -18.65
N PRO A 183 1.32 6.17 -17.30
CA PRO A 183 1.25 4.96 -16.50
C PRO A 183 -0.18 4.39 -16.49
N LEU A 184 -0.30 3.11 -16.14
CA LEU A 184 -1.62 2.53 -15.87
C LEU A 184 -2.18 3.05 -14.54
N LEU A 185 -3.32 3.71 -14.61
CA LEU A 185 -3.97 4.31 -13.45
C LEU A 185 -4.81 3.28 -12.69
N LEU A 186 -4.55 3.12 -11.41
CA LEU A 186 -5.33 2.26 -10.52
C LEU A 186 -5.85 3.05 -9.32
N HIS A 187 -7.17 3.18 -9.22
CA HIS A 187 -7.82 3.93 -8.15
C HIS A 187 -8.11 3.05 -6.93
N PHE A 188 -7.71 3.52 -5.75
CA PHE A 188 -8.07 2.97 -4.45
C PHE A 188 -9.13 3.84 -3.78
N PRO A 189 -10.41 3.45 -3.83
CA PRO A 189 -11.50 4.23 -3.25
C PRO A 189 -11.41 4.28 -1.72
N ASP A 190 -12.08 5.24 -1.11
CA ASP A 190 -12.22 5.28 0.35
C ASP A 190 -13.03 4.07 0.86
N TYR A 191 -12.77 3.68 2.10
CA TYR A 191 -13.56 2.63 2.75
C TYR A 191 -14.97 3.13 3.07
N SER A 192 -15.98 2.34 2.70
CA SER A 192 -17.35 2.53 3.15
C SER A 192 -17.49 2.23 4.64
N LYS A 193 -18.58 2.68 5.25
CA LYS A 193 -18.86 2.42 6.68
C LYS A 193 -18.86 0.93 7.02
N ASP A 194 -19.44 0.11 6.14
CA ASP A 194 -19.51 -1.34 6.33
C ASP A 194 -18.15 -2.02 6.21
N GLU A 195 -17.33 -1.58 5.25
CA GLU A 195 -15.95 -2.07 5.10
C GLU A 195 -15.10 -1.67 6.30
N LEU A 196 -15.17 -0.41 6.77
CA LEU A 196 -14.47 0.03 7.98
C LEU A 196 -14.89 -0.80 9.20
N LYS A 197 -16.18 -1.09 9.33
CA LYS A 197 -16.68 -1.96 10.40
C LYS A 197 -16.04 -3.34 10.34
N GLN A 198 -15.98 -3.96 9.15
CA GLN A 198 -15.36 -5.27 8.96
C GLN A 198 -13.87 -5.25 9.28
N VAL A 199 -13.14 -4.25 8.79
CA VAL A 199 -11.69 -4.11 9.01
C VAL A 199 -11.37 -3.88 10.49
N LEU A 200 -12.07 -2.96 11.16
CA LEU A 200 -11.85 -2.66 12.57
C LEU A 200 -12.22 -3.85 13.47
N SER A 201 -13.30 -4.57 13.15
CA SER A 201 -13.77 -5.71 13.94
C SER A 201 -12.79 -6.91 13.95
N LYS A 202 -11.83 -6.98 13.02
CA LYS A 202 -10.78 -8.02 13.04
C LYS A 202 -9.82 -7.86 14.21
N ASN A 203 -9.56 -6.64 14.69
CA ASN A 203 -8.65 -6.36 15.80
C ASN A 203 -9.35 -6.52 17.17
N LYS A 204 -10.05 -7.63 17.37
CA LYS A 204 -10.83 -7.88 18.59
C LYS A 204 -9.92 -8.08 19.81
N HIS A 205 -10.37 -7.61 20.96
CA HIS A 205 -9.77 -8.01 22.23
C HIS A 205 -10.19 -9.46 22.56
N PRO A 206 -9.26 -10.34 23.00
CA PRO A 206 -9.55 -11.76 23.23
C PRO A 206 -10.61 -12.03 24.31
N SER A 207 -10.84 -11.06 25.21
CA SER A 207 -11.74 -11.22 26.36
C SER A 207 -13.23 -11.04 26.06
N TYR A 208 -13.62 -10.53 24.89
CA TYR A 208 -15.02 -10.18 24.60
C TYR A 208 -15.55 -10.85 23.33
N SER A 209 -16.87 -11.02 23.25
CA SER A 209 -17.54 -11.57 22.07
C SER A 209 -17.33 -10.70 20.82
N ALA A 210 -17.24 -11.34 19.65
CA ALA A 210 -17.12 -10.65 18.36
C ALA A 210 -18.33 -9.75 18.07
N ASP A 211 -19.53 -10.19 18.45
CA ASP A 211 -20.77 -9.45 18.24
C ASP A 211 -20.82 -8.18 19.11
N PHE A 212 -20.25 -8.27 20.31
CA PHE A 212 -20.13 -7.14 21.24
C PHE A 212 -19.19 -6.07 20.66
N TYR A 213 -18.00 -6.48 20.21
CA TYR A 213 -17.04 -5.55 19.61
C TYR A 213 -17.53 -4.95 18.29
N SER A 214 -18.19 -5.76 17.44
CA SER A 214 -18.87 -5.30 16.22
C SER A 214 -19.93 -4.23 16.50
N SER A 215 -20.70 -4.39 17.59
CA SER A 215 -21.70 -3.42 18.02
C SER A 215 -21.07 -2.13 18.50
N TYR A 216 -20.00 -2.21 19.29
CA TYR A 216 -19.19 -1.05 19.71
C TYR A 216 -18.64 -0.26 18.51
N ILE A 217 -18.01 -0.95 17.55
CA ILE A 217 -17.47 -0.30 16.35
C ILE A 217 -18.58 0.35 15.53
N ASN A 218 -19.76 -0.27 15.42
CA ASN A 218 -20.90 0.32 14.70
C ASN A 218 -21.37 1.64 15.35
N ILE A 219 -21.38 1.69 16.69
CA ILE A 219 -21.69 2.91 17.44
C ILE A 219 -20.64 3.99 17.18
N LEU A 220 -19.36 3.63 17.30
CA LEU A 220 -18.24 4.55 17.09
C LEU A 220 -18.26 5.13 15.67
N LEU A 221 -18.46 4.29 14.67
CA LEU A 221 -18.63 4.72 13.27
C LEU A 221 -19.94 5.49 13.05
N GLY A 222 -20.94 5.37 13.93
CA GLY A 222 -22.14 6.21 13.90
C GLY A 222 -21.82 7.69 14.17
N VAL A 223 -20.92 7.96 15.12
CA VAL A 223 -20.53 9.31 15.54
C VAL A 223 -19.40 9.86 14.65
N PHE A 224 -18.29 9.12 14.55
CA PHE A 224 -17.05 9.65 13.96
C PHE A 224 -16.98 9.58 12.43
N TYR A 225 -17.75 8.72 11.76
CA TYR A 225 -17.62 8.53 10.30
C TYR A 225 -17.95 9.79 9.49
N SER A 226 -18.78 10.68 10.04
CA SER A 226 -19.11 11.96 9.42
C SER A 226 -17.94 12.95 9.42
N VAL A 227 -17.01 12.81 10.38
CA VAL A 227 -15.89 13.74 10.59
C VAL A 227 -14.56 13.13 10.16
N CYS A 228 -14.30 11.86 10.48
CA CYS A 228 -13.05 11.17 10.22
C CYS A 228 -13.26 9.85 9.49
N ARG A 229 -12.58 9.70 8.35
CA ARG A 229 -12.54 8.47 7.54
C ARG A 229 -11.17 7.80 7.53
N ASP A 230 -10.19 8.33 8.27
CA ASP A 230 -8.87 7.70 8.38
C ASP A 230 -8.98 6.47 9.29
N LEU A 231 -8.75 5.29 8.72
CA LEU A 231 -8.78 4.01 9.44
C LEU A 231 -7.83 3.98 10.64
N ARG A 232 -6.67 4.64 10.58
CA ARG A 232 -5.68 4.64 11.68
C ARG A 232 -6.18 5.46 12.86
N GLU A 233 -6.76 6.62 12.59
CA GLU A 233 -7.36 7.47 13.62
C GLU A 233 -8.57 6.78 14.25
N LEU A 234 -9.45 6.19 13.43
CA LEU A 234 -10.59 5.42 13.93
C LEU A 234 -10.15 4.22 14.78
N ARG A 235 -9.07 3.53 14.39
CA ARG A 235 -8.49 2.44 15.18
C ARG A 235 -7.94 2.93 16.52
N HIS A 236 -7.26 4.07 16.52
CA HIS A 236 -6.72 4.67 17.75
C HIS A 236 -7.86 5.11 18.69
N LEU A 237 -8.88 5.81 18.17
CA LEU A 237 -10.07 6.20 18.92
C LEU A 237 -10.83 4.99 19.46
N ALA A 238 -10.95 3.93 18.65
CA ALA A 238 -11.58 2.69 19.07
C ALA A 238 -10.84 2.06 20.26
N ALA A 239 -9.50 2.02 20.24
CA ALA A 239 -8.72 1.48 21.35
C ALA A 239 -8.80 2.33 22.62
N LEU A 240 -8.76 3.66 22.48
CA LEU A 240 -8.83 4.60 23.60
C LEU A 240 -10.18 4.50 24.34
N ASN A 241 -11.28 4.48 23.58
CA ASN A 241 -12.63 4.55 24.12
C ASN A 241 -13.19 3.17 24.54
N PHE A 242 -12.52 2.07 24.16
CA PHE A 242 -12.98 0.73 24.50
C PHE A 242 -12.93 0.44 26.00
N SER A 243 -11.92 0.96 26.71
CA SER A 243 -11.81 0.82 28.17
C SER A 243 -13.03 1.41 28.90
N LYS A 244 -13.44 2.63 28.50
CA LYS A 244 -14.63 3.30 29.05
C LYS A 244 -15.93 2.64 28.64
N PHE A 245 -15.96 2.01 27.46
CA PHE A 245 -17.13 1.22 27.02
C PHE A 245 -17.36 -0.01 27.90
N CYS A 246 -16.29 -0.64 28.39
CA CYS A 246 -16.35 -1.84 29.21
C CYS A 246 -16.59 -1.59 30.70
N GLU A 247 -16.39 -0.36 31.19
CA GLU A 247 -16.54 0.00 32.61
C GLU A 247 -17.89 -0.41 33.24
N PRO A 248 -19.05 -0.26 32.56
CA PRO A 248 -20.35 -0.72 33.10
C PRO A 248 -20.50 -2.24 33.14
N LEU A 249 -19.77 -2.97 32.29
CA LEU A 249 -19.74 -4.44 32.29
C LEU A 249 -18.91 -4.96 33.45
N GLU A 250 -17.72 -4.38 33.67
CA GLU A 250 -16.84 -4.71 34.79
C GLU A 250 -17.49 -4.39 36.14
N ALA A 251 -18.26 -3.29 36.20
CA ALA A 251 -19.05 -2.92 37.38
C ALA A 251 -20.32 -3.78 37.58
N GLY A 252 -20.63 -4.72 36.67
CA GLY A 252 -21.82 -5.58 36.72
C GLY A 252 -23.16 -4.83 36.55
N LYS A 253 -23.13 -3.58 36.09
CA LYS A 253 -24.31 -2.72 35.93
C LYS A 253 -25.06 -2.97 34.61
N ALA A 254 -24.40 -3.60 33.64
CA ALA A 254 -24.95 -3.97 32.35
C ALA A 254 -24.52 -5.38 31.94
N LYS A 255 -25.29 -6.03 31.08
CA LYS A 255 -24.90 -7.26 30.38
C LYS A 255 -24.42 -6.91 28.97
N GLU A 256 -23.68 -7.81 28.33
CA GLU A 256 -23.23 -7.64 26.94
C GLU A 256 -24.40 -7.43 25.95
N SER A 257 -25.60 -7.91 26.29
CA SER A 257 -26.84 -7.71 25.53
C SER A 257 -27.41 -6.28 25.62
N ASP A 258 -27.06 -5.51 26.64
CA ASP A 258 -27.66 -4.20 26.92
C ASP A 258 -26.93 -3.07 26.18
N THR A 259 -26.83 -3.20 24.85
CA THR A 259 -26.13 -2.26 23.95
C THR A 259 -26.57 -0.81 24.12
N HIS A 260 -27.87 -0.58 24.38
CA HIS A 260 -28.42 0.76 24.61
C HIS A 260 -27.97 1.41 25.93
N LYS A 261 -27.78 0.63 27.00
CA LYS A 261 -27.27 1.17 28.28
C LYS A 261 -25.78 1.52 28.19
N LEU A 262 -25.03 0.70 27.47
CA LEU A 262 -23.61 0.93 27.21
C LEU A 262 -23.42 2.15 26.30
N TRP A 263 -24.28 2.30 25.29
CA TRP A 263 -24.29 3.48 24.43
C TRP A 263 -24.51 4.77 25.21
N LYS A 264 -25.55 4.83 26.07
CA LYS A 264 -25.82 6.02 26.90
C LYS A 264 -24.66 6.40 27.83
N ASN A 265 -23.84 5.43 28.25
CA ASN A 265 -22.68 5.71 29.09
C ASN A 265 -21.53 6.35 28.31
N ILE A 266 -21.36 5.96 27.03
CA ILE A 266 -20.23 6.40 26.22
C ILE A 266 -20.57 7.59 25.30
N GLU A 267 -21.84 7.77 24.93
CA GLU A 267 -22.32 8.88 24.10
C GLU A 267 -21.81 10.27 24.53
N PRO A 268 -21.84 10.67 25.83
CA PRO A 268 -21.31 11.98 26.23
C PRO A 268 -19.77 12.09 26.19
N HIS A 269 -19.06 10.97 25.99
CA HIS A 269 -17.60 10.90 25.97
C HIS A 269 -17.01 10.71 24.56
N LEU A 270 -17.86 10.53 23.53
CA LEU A 270 -17.49 10.44 22.12
C LEU A 270 -17.74 11.77 21.42
#